data_AF-A0A315VJU1-F1
#
_entry.id   AF-A0A315VJU1-F1
#
_cell.length_a   1.000
_cell.length_b   1.000
_cell.length_c   1.000
_cell.angle_alpha   90.00
_cell.angle_beta   90.00
_cell.angle_gamma   90.00
#
_symmetry.space_group_name_H-M   'P 1'
#
loop_
_entity.id
_entity.type
_entity.pdbx_description
1 polymer ?
#
loop_
_entity_poly.entity_id
_entity_poly.type
_entity_poly.pdbx_seq_one_letter_code
_entity_poly.pdbx_strand_id
1 'polypeptide(L)'
;MSFSGPQIHEQFVNPGPVKVETITTGVTHGADVELIDQVKRSVRLEGTNQDAECTIVFCPITSRVGSDMEAAMQNIPSNKKIILVLMHHTRDPDYSTAGRSWSEVYPNIDLEVHVLFHE
;
A
#
# COMPACT_ATOMS: atom_id res chain seq x y z
N MET A 1 16.28 -32.51 34.88
CA MET A 1 16.90 -32.22 33.57
C MET A 1 16.17 -31.01 33.02
N SER A 2 16.79 -29.84 33.09
CA SER A 2 16.18 -28.59 32.64
C SER A 2 16.76 -28.26 31.28
N PHE A 3 15.91 -28.27 30.24
CA PHE A 3 16.30 -27.81 28.91
C PHE A 3 16.13 -26.30 28.84
N SER A 4 17.25 -25.58 28.84
CA SER A 4 17.28 -24.16 28.46
C SER A 4 17.35 -24.12 26.93
N GLY A 5 16.22 -23.85 26.28
CA GLY A 5 16.18 -23.54 24.86
C GLY A 5 16.80 -22.16 24.59
N PRO A 6 17.36 -21.91 23.40
CA PRO A 6 17.88 -20.59 23.04
C PRO A 6 16.72 -19.60 22.99
N GLN A 7 16.80 -18.54 23.81
CA GLN A 7 15.99 -17.34 23.64
C GLN A 7 16.45 -16.66 22.35
N ILE A 8 15.72 -16.88 21.26
CA ILE A 8 15.85 -16.06 20.07
C ILE A 8 15.37 -14.65 20.46
N HIS A 9 16.33 -13.76 20.70
CA HIS A 9 16.06 -12.35 20.77
C HIS A 9 15.72 -11.95 19.33
N GLU A 10 14.43 -11.84 19.01
CA GLU A 10 13.99 -11.05 17.87
C GLU A 10 14.52 -9.64 18.13
N GLN A 11 15.72 -9.36 17.59
CA GLN A 11 16.14 -8.00 17.38
C GLN A 11 15.09 -7.41 16.46
N PHE A 12 14.14 -6.70 17.06
CA PHE A 12 13.47 -5.61 16.38
C PHE A 12 14.60 -4.69 15.92
N VAL A 13 15.08 -4.93 14.70
CA VAL A 13 15.68 -3.88 13.88
C VAL A 13 14.66 -2.77 13.99
N ASN A 14 14.98 -1.72 14.75
CA ASN A 14 14.22 -0.48 14.67
C ASN A 14 14.53 -0.01 13.25
N PRO A 15 13.62 -0.20 12.28
CA PRO A 15 13.92 0.25 10.94
C PRO A 15 14.04 1.77 11.06
N GLY A 16 15.10 2.33 10.49
CA GLY A 16 15.20 3.77 10.31
C GLY A 16 13.93 4.29 9.62
N PRO A 17 13.68 5.60 9.68
CA PRO A 17 12.54 6.16 8.97
C PRO A 17 12.54 5.73 7.50
N VAL A 18 11.42 5.18 7.03
CA VAL A 18 11.26 4.71 5.65
C VAL A 18 10.82 5.90 4.80
N LYS A 19 11.56 6.19 3.74
CA LYS A 19 11.21 7.31 2.85
C LYS A 19 10.18 6.88 1.83
N VAL A 20 9.00 7.50 1.86
CA VAL A 20 7.91 7.13 0.95
C VAL A 20 7.34 8.33 0.21
N GLU A 21 7.01 8.11 -1.05
CA GLU A 21 6.20 9.02 -1.86
C GLU A 21 4.76 8.50 -1.88
N THR A 22 3.76 9.38 -1.86
CA THR A 22 2.35 8.99 -1.96
C THR A 22 1.72 9.62 -3.20
N ILE A 23 1.02 8.81 -4.00
CA ILE A 23 0.27 9.26 -5.18
C ILE A 23 -1.18 8.81 -5.02
N THR A 24 -2.13 9.73 -5.19
CA THR A 24 -3.57 9.40 -5.20
C THR A 24 -4.11 9.60 -6.61
N THR A 25 -4.68 8.56 -7.20
CA THR A 25 -5.04 8.52 -8.64
C THR A 25 -6.50 8.87 -8.93
N GLY A 26 -7.27 9.19 -7.89
CA GLY A 26 -8.68 9.56 -8.00
C GLY A 26 -9.20 10.25 -6.73
N VAL A 27 -10.52 10.34 -6.59
CA VAL A 27 -11.15 10.95 -5.41
C VAL A 27 -11.33 9.92 -4.30
N THR A 28 -10.77 10.21 -3.13
CA THR A 28 -10.76 9.33 -1.95
C THR A 28 -11.58 9.87 -0.78
N HIS A 29 -12.07 11.10 -0.86
CA HIS A 29 -12.76 11.81 0.23
C HIS A 29 -11.98 11.88 1.55
N GLY A 30 -10.65 11.76 1.51
CA GLY A 30 -9.77 11.82 2.68
C GLY A 30 -9.41 10.47 3.29
N ALA A 31 -9.97 9.37 2.79
CA ALA A 31 -9.65 8.02 3.28
C ALA A 31 -8.18 7.64 3.08
N ASP A 32 -7.52 8.19 2.06
CA ASP A 32 -6.08 8.01 1.81
C ASP A 32 -5.23 8.70 2.90
N VAL A 33 -5.64 9.91 3.31
CA VAL A 33 -5.00 10.66 4.40
C VAL A 33 -5.17 9.93 5.73
N GLU A 34 -6.35 9.43 6.02
CA GLU A 34 -6.61 8.66 7.24
C GLU A 34 -5.80 7.37 7.27
N LEU A 35 -5.73 6.65 6.15
CA LEU A 35 -4.95 5.41 6.07
C LEU A 35 -3.46 5.69 6.26
N ILE A 36 -2.88 6.68 5.57
CA ILE A 36 -1.46 6.97 5.72
C ILE A 36 -1.13 7.45 7.14
N ASP A 37 -2.02 8.20 7.78
CA ASP A 37 -1.83 8.63 9.16
C ASP A 37 -1.92 7.46 10.16
N GLN A 38 -2.74 6.45 9.89
CA GLN A 38 -2.71 5.20 10.65
C GLN A 38 -1.38 4.47 10.46
N VAL A 39 -0.86 4.40 9.24
CA VAL A 39 0.46 3.78 8.97
C VAL A 39 1.58 4.53 9.69
N LYS A 40 1.57 5.88 9.68
CA LYS A 40 2.56 6.72 10.38
C LYS A 40 2.58 6.52 11.90
N ARG A 41 1.48 6.07 12.51
CA ARG A 41 1.43 5.74 13.95
C ARG A 41 2.16 4.43 14.26
N SER A 42 2.18 3.51 13.31
CA SER A 42 2.80 2.18 13.46
C SER A 42 4.23 2.13 12.93
N VAL A 43 4.55 2.94 11.92
CA VAL A 43 5.83 2.96 11.21
C VAL A 43 6.32 4.40 11.08
N ARG A 44 7.61 4.63 11.33
CA ARG A 44 8.23 5.93 11.07
C ARG A 44 8.39 6.11 9.56
N LEU A 45 7.52 6.91 8.95
CA LEU A 45 7.62 7.32 7.55
C LEU A 45 8.21 8.73 7.47
N GLU A 46 9.16 8.95 6.56
CA GLU A 46 9.73 10.28 6.26
C GLU A 46 9.44 10.70 4.82
N GLY A 47 9.10 11.99 4.67
CA GLY A 47 9.14 12.82 3.46
C GLY A 47 8.94 12.19 2.06
N THR A 48 7.95 12.74 1.36
CA THR A 48 7.80 12.71 -0.11
C THR A 48 8.95 13.50 -0.74
N ASN A 49 10.07 12.84 -1.01
CA ASN A 49 11.21 13.45 -1.70
C ASN A 49 11.54 12.63 -2.94
N GLN A 50 12.26 13.22 -3.90
CA GLN A 50 12.66 12.51 -5.13
C GLN A 50 13.47 11.24 -4.86
N ASP A 51 14.04 11.12 -3.66
CA ASP A 51 14.84 10.01 -3.13
C ASP A 51 14.02 8.99 -2.30
N ALA A 52 12.70 8.93 -2.49
CA ALA A 52 11.85 7.96 -1.81
C ALA A 52 12.20 6.51 -2.21
N GLU A 53 12.26 5.61 -1.23
CA GLU A 53 12.59 4.20 -1.41
C GLU A 53 11.45 3.43 -2.10
N CYS A 54 10.21 3.84 -1.84
CA CYS A 54 9.03 3.31 -2.52
C CYS A 54 7.93 4.38 -2.68
N THR A 55 7.00 4.08 -3.59
CA THR A 55 5.81 4.89 -3.86
C THR A 55 4.57 4.14 -3.42
N ILE A 56 3.78 4.72 -2.53
CA ILE A 56 2.46 4.22 -2.14
C ILE A 56 1.43 4.86 -3.08
N VAL A 57 0.68 4.02 -3.77
CA VAL A 57 -0.30 4.45 -4.77
C VAL A 57 -1.69 4.16 -4.24
N PHE A 58 -2.42 5.20 -3.89
CA PHE A 58 -3.82 5.13 -3.51
C PHE A 58 -4.69 5.15 -4.76
N CYS A 59 -5.28 4.01 -5.07
CA CYS A 59 -6.13 3.80 -6.22
C CYS A 59 -7.58 3.55 -5.77
N PRO A 60 -8.41 4.60 -5.67
CA PRO A 60 -9.83 4.43 -5.40
C PRO A 60 -10.53 3.77 -6.59
N ILE A 61 -11.25 2.68 -6.31
CA ILE A 61 -12.02 1.96 -7.31
C ILE A 61 -13.38 2.63 -7.44
N THR A 62 -13.56 3.37 -8.55
CA THR A 62 -14.77 4.17 -8.80
C THR A 62 -15.63 3.57 -9.90
N SER A 63 -15.02 2.79 -10.79
CA SER A 63 -15.71 2.23 -11.95
C SER A 63 -15.52 0.72 -12.03
N ARG A 64 -14.29 0.30 -12.34
CA ARG A 64 -13.84 -1.07 -12.52
C ARG A 64 -12.35 -1.12 -12.24
N VAL A 65 -11.94 -2.10 -11.44
CA VAL A 65 -10.54 -2.27 -11.01
C VAL A 65 -9.54 -2.16 -12.17
N GLY A 66 -9.83 -2.81 -13.31
CA GLY A 66 -8.91 -2.79 -14.45
C GLY A 66 -8.69 -1.41 -15.06
N SER A 67 -9.76 -0.64 -15.27
CA SER A 67 -9.66 0.70 -15.87
C SER A 67 -9.03 1.71 -14.91
N ASP A 68 -9.42 1.66 -13.64
CA ASP A 68 -8.84 2.53 -12.61
C ASP A 68 -7.34 2.23 -12.43
N MET A 69 -6.93 0.95 -12.55
CA MET A 69 -5.52 0.54 -12.52
C MET A 69 -4.70 1.01 -13.72
N GLU A 70 -5.21 0.84 -14.93
CA GLU A 70 -4.51 1.31 -16.14
C GLU A 70 -4.27 2.83 -16.08
N ALA A 71 -5.28 3.59 -15.63
CA ALA A 71 -5.17 5.04 -15.43
C ALA A 71 -4.18 5.41 -14.31
N ALA A 72 -4.20 4.68 -13.20
CA ALA A 72 -3.28 4.87 -12.09
C ALA A 72 -1.82 4.70 -12.52
N MET A 73 -1.54 3.61 -13.24
CA MET A 73 -0.17 3.23 -13.61
C MET A 73 0.40 4.07 -14.77
N GLN A 74 -0.44 4.73 -15.58
CA GLN A 74 0.00 5.52 -16.73
C GLN A 74 0.99 6.65 -16.38
N ASN A 75 0.86 7.24 -15.19
CA ASN A 75 1.65 8.40 -14.78
C ASN A 75 2.75 8.07 -13.76
N ILE A 76 2.89 6.80 -13.38
CA ILE A 76 3.84 6.39 -12.34
C ILE A 76 5.15 5.97 -13.00
N PRO A 77 6.30 6.51 -12.57
CA PRO A 77 7.57 6.14 -13.14
C PRO A 77 7.90 4.67 -12.83
N SER A 78 8.26 3.90 -13.87
CA SER A 78 8.47 2.45 -13.79
C SER A 78 9.72 2.03 -13.00
N ASN A 79 10.58 2.98 -12.63
CA ASN A 79 11.84 2.72 -11.93
C ASN A 79 11.70 2.71 -10.40
N LYS A 80 10.51 3.00 -9.85
CA LYS A 80 10.25 2.96 -8.41
C LYS A 80 9.43 1.73 -8.02
N LYS A 81 9.73 1.18 -6.85
CA LYS A 81 8.92 0.15 -6.19
C LYS A 81 7.59 0.74 -5.76
N ILE A 82 6.52 -0.01 -5.99
CA ILE A 82 5.14 0.41 -5.74
C ILE A 82 4.53 -0.47 -4.64
N ILE A 83 3.92 0.19 -3.67
CA ILE A 83 2.90 -0.39 -2.80
C ILE A 83 1.56 0.10 -3.34
N LEU A 84 0.81 -0.81 -3.94
CA LEU A 84 -0.49 -0.51 -4.51
C LEU A 84 -1.57 -0.68 -3.44
N VAL A 85 -2.34 0.38 -3.19
CA VAL A 85 -3.48 0.38 -2.26
C VAL A 85 -4.76 0.55 -3.08
N LEU A 86 -5.46 -0.55 -3.32
CA LEU A 86 -6.76 -0.56 -3.98
C LEU A 86 -7.85 -0.24 -2.95
N MET A 87 -8.47 0.93 -3.07
CA MET A 87 -9.48 1.40 -2.12
C MET A 87 -10.88 1.12 -2.69
N HIS A 88 -11.51 0.06 -2.21
CA HIS A 88 -12.83 -0.39 -2.63
C HIS A 88 -13.89 0.25 -1.74
N HIS A 89 -14.71 1.14 -2.32
CA HIS A 89 -15.88 1.66 -1.63
C HIS A 89 -17.04 0.67 -1.77
N THR A 90 -17.29 -0.12 -0.72
CA THR A 90 -18.32 -1.16 -0.74
C THR A 90 -18.97 -1.33 0.63
N ARG A 91 -20.29 -1.58 0.62
CA ARG A 91 -21.07 -1.98 1.80
C ARG A 91 -21.35 -3.48 1.84
N ASP A 92 -20.92 -4.20 0.81
CA ASP A 92 -21.11 -5.64 0.69
C ASP A 92 -20.05 -6.36 1.53
N PRO A 93 -20.44 -7.07 2.61
CA PRO A 93 -19.49 -7.82 3.44
C PRO A 93 -18.93 -9.04 2.70
N ASP A 94 -19.58 -9.51 1.64
CA ASP A 94 -19.15 -10.63 0.80
C ASP A 94 -18.34 -10.15 -0.42
N TYR A 95 -17.96 -8.87 -0.45
CA TYR A 95 -17.19 -8.29 -1.57
C TYR A 95 -15.85 -9.00 -1.73
N SER A 96 -15.70 -9.68 -2.86
CA SER A 96 -14.47 -10.38 -3.21
C SER A 96 -13.48 -9.43 -3.86
N THR A 97 -12.29 -9.34 -3.29
CA THR A 97 -11.12 -8.72 -3.91
C THR A 97 -10.33 -9.69 -4.78
N ALA A 98 -10.78 -10.95 -4.87
CA ALA A 98 -10.14 -11.95 -5.72
C ALA A 98 -10.20 -11.48 -7.18
N GLY A 99 -9.03 -11.26 -7.75
CA GLY A 99 -8.90 -10.67 -9.07
C GLY A 99 -7.55 -10.98 -9.68
N ARG A 100 -7.23 -10.25 -10.73
CA ARG A 100 -5.90 -10.28 -11.36
C ARG A 100 -4.85 -9.84 -10.35
N SER A 101 -3.75 -10.59 -10.25
CA SER A 101 -2.56 -10.15 -9.53
C SER A 101 -1.88 -9.04 -10.33
N TRP A 102 -1.90 -7.81 -9.83
CA TRP A 102 -1.37 -6.68 -10.60
C TRP A 102 0.16 -6.69 -10.68
N SER A 103 0.83 -7.37 -9.76
CA SER A 103 2.28 -7.59 -9.80
C SER A 103 2.73 -8.47 -10.97
N GLU A 104 1.85 -9.29 -11.54
CA GLU A 104 2.15 -10.06 -12.77
C GLU A 104 2.12 -9.17 -14.02
N VAL A 105 1.38 -8.06 -13.99
CA VAL A 105 1.26 -7.11 -15.09
C VAL A 105 2.26 -5.95 -14.95
N TYR A 106 2.46 -5.48 -13.73
CA TYR A 106 3.34 -4.38 -13.39
C TYR A 106 4.42 -4.88 -12.41
N PRO A 107 5.61 -5.28 -12.92
CA PRO A 107 6.62 -5.96 -12.11
C PRO A 107 7.27 -5.06 -11.06
N ASN A 108 6.99 -3.76 -11.08
CA ASN A 108 7.43 -2.81 -10.06
C ASN A 108 6.47 -2.72 -8.85
N ILE A 109 5.35 -3.45 -8.85
CA ILE A 109 4.48 -3.62 -7.68
C ILE A 109 5.08 -4.69 -6.76
N ASP A 110 5.60 -4.26 -5.62
CA ASP A 110 6.16 -5.13 -4.58
C ASP A 110 5.06 -5.65 -3.62
N LEU A 111 3.99 -4.87 -3.44
CA LEU A 111 2.90 -5.21 -2.52
C LEU A 111 1.56 -4.69 -3.05
N GLU A 112 0.54 -5.55 -3.01
CA GLU A 112 -0.85 -5.21 -3.30
C GLU A 112 -1.66 -5.29 -1.99
N VAL A 113 -2.35 -4.19 -1.67
CA VAL A 113 -3.17 -4.04 -0.47
C VAL A 113 -4.58 -3.66 -0.90
N HIS A 114 -5.57 -4.43 -0.46
CA HIS A 114 -6.97 -4.08 -0.65
C HIS A 114 -7.52 -3.48 0.63
N VAL A 115 -8.09 -2.28 0.51
CA VAL A 115 -8.78 -1.59 1.60
C VAL A 115 -10.24 -1.51 1.22
N LEU A 116 -11.09 -2.15 2.02
CA LEU A 116 -12.53 -2.01 1.89
C LEU A 116 -12.98 -0.96 2.90
N PHE A 117 -13.72 0.03 2.44
CA PHE A 117 -14.26 1.06 3.32
C PHE A 117 -15.68 1.41 2.90
N HIS A 118 -16.46 1.83 3.89
CA HIS A 118 -17.79 2.38 3.71
C HIS A 118 -17.89 3.69 4.49
N GLU A 119 -18.54 4.71 3.93
CA GLU A 119 -19.10 5.81 4.71
C GLU A 119 -20.42 5.40 5.36
#